data_AF-A0A2E4HZI0-F1
#
_entry.id   AF-A0A2E4HZI0-F1
#
_cell.length_a   1.000
_cell.length_b   1.000
_cell.length_c   1.000
_cell.angle_alpha   90.00
_cell.angle_beta   90.00
_cell.angle_gamma   90.00
#
_symmetry.space_group_name_H-M   'P 1'
#
loop_
_entity.id
_entity.type
_entity.pdbx_description
1 polymer ?
#
loop_
_entity_poly.entity_id
_entity_poly.type
_entity_poly.pdbx_seq_one_letter_code
_entity_poly.pdbx_strand_id
1 'polypeptide(L)'
;MEESVRRRRQKPNWFLTALLFFSCLGLAISMVLTSYRQSRTAELLRAHDQIERDVDSFESERDELRRKIQYLEGRSRISQVAEESLGMHKPEASEMVILSLESLP
;
A
#
# COMPACT_ATOMS: atom_id res chain seq x y z
N MET A 1 -54.52 56.43 -23.92
CA MET A 1 -53.32 56.42 -23.05
C MET A 1 -52.48 55.26 -23.56
N GLU A 2 -51.61 55.55 -24.52
CA GLU A 2 -50.99 54.58 -25.43
C GLU A 2 -49.82 53.86 -24.76
N GLU A 3 -49.94 52.55 -24.58
CA GLU A 3 -48.86 51.65 -24.20
C GLU A 3 -47.86 51.48 -25.36
N SER A 4 -46.90 52.39 -25.50
CA SER A 4 -45.76 52.16 -26.39
C SER A 4 -44.63 51.45 -25.63
N VAL A 5 -44.77 50.14 -25.43
CA VAL A 5 -43.68 49.24 -25.00
C VAL A 5 -42.66 49.16 -26.14
N ARG A 6 -41.69 50.08 -26.16
CA ARG A 6 -40.52 50.01 -27.06
C ARG A 6 -39.63 48.84 -26.64
N ARG A 7 -39.86 47.66 -27.25
CA ARG A 7 -38.87 46.57 -27.26
C ARG A 7 -37.61 47.05 -28.00
N ARG A 8 -36.58 47.40 -27.23
CA ARG A 8 -35.21 47.60 -27.72
C ARG A 8 -34.76 46.28 -28.37
N ARG A 9 -34.79 46.21 -29.70
CA ARG A 9 -34.18 45.08 -30.43
C ARG A 9 -32.67 45.15 -30.20
N GLN A 10 -32.20 44.36 -29.25
CA GLN A 10 -30.78 44.17 -28.99
C GLN A 10 -30.20 43.40 -30.18
N LYS A 11 -29.30 44.04 -30.94
CA LYS A 11 -28.61 43.37 -32.06
C LYS A 11 -27.75 42.25 -31.47
N PRO A 12 -27.80 41.03 -32.00
CA PRO A 12 -27.02 39.92 -31.48
C PRO A 12 -25.53 40.19 -31.72
N ASN A 13 -24.76 40.30 -30.64
CA ASN A 13 -23.31 40.49 -30.70
C ASN A 13 -22.63 39.14 -30.99
N TRP A 14 -22.76 38.67 -32.24
CA TRP A 14 -22.24 37.38 -32.69
C TRP A 14 -20.73 37.18 -32.45
N PHE A 15 -19.97 38.28 -32.50
CA PHE A 15 -18.54 38.28 -32.15
C PHE A 15 -18.28 37.92 -30.69
N LEU A 16 -19.11 38.41 -29.77
CA LEU A 16 -18.99 38.12 -28.34
C LEU A 16 -19.32 36.65 -28.06
N THR A 17 -20.35 36.12 -28.72
CA THR A 17 -20.68 34.69 -28.61
C THR A 17 -19.60 33.81 -29.22
N ALA A 18 -19.01 34.20 -30.36
CA ALA A 18 -17.91 33.45 -30.98
C ALA A 18 -16.65 33.46 -30.10
N LEU A 19 -16.29 34.61 -29.53
CA LEU A 19 -15.14 34.74 -28.61
C LEU A 19 -15.31 33.83 -27.38
N LEU A 20 -16.49 33.84 -26.76
CA LEU A 20 -16.80 32.98 -25.62
C LEU A 20 -16.74 31.50 -26.00
N PHE A 21 -17.23 31.13 -27.19
CA PHE A 21 -17.20 29.76 -27.66
C PHE A 21 -15.77 29.26 -27.87
N PHE A 22 -14.91 30.05 -28.51
CA PHE A 22 -13.49 29.71 -28.69
C PHE A 22 -12.72 29.65 -27.37
N SER A 23 -13.00 30.57 -26.44
CA SER A 23 -12.42 30.54 -25.08
C SER A 23 -12.83 29.28 -24.32
N CYS A 24 -14.11 28.92 -24.37
CA CYS A 24 -14.63 27.70 -23.75
C CYS A 24 -14.02 26.45 -24.38
N LEU A 25 -13.89 26.42 -25.71
CA LEU A 25 -13.27 25.32 -26.44
C LEU A 25 -11.79 25.14 -26.05
N GLY A 26 -11.04 26.24 -25.94
CA GLY A 26 -9.64 26.21 -25.51
C GLY A 26 -9.47 25.65 -24.09
N LEU A 27 -10.33 26.06 -23.16
CA LEU A 27 -10.33 25.53 -21.79
C LEU A 27 -10.68 24.04 -21.75
N ALA A 28 -11.68 23.60 -22.52
CA ALA A 28 -12.06 22.20 -22.60
C ALA A 28 -10.90 21.32 -23.12
N ILE A 29 -10.22 21.77 -24.18
CA ILE A 29 -9.05 21.06 -24.74
C ILE A 29 -7.92 20.96 -23.69
N SER A 30 -7.61 22.07 -23.01
CA SER A 30 -6.58 22.08 -21.96
C SER A 30 -6.90 21.11 -20.82
N MET A 31 -8.16 21.06 -20.39
CA MET A 31 -8.63 20.19 -19.33
C MET A 31 -8.57 18.70 -19.72
N VAL A 32 -8.95 18.35 -20.95
CA VAL A 32 -8.85 16.97 -21.46
C VAL A 32 -7.39 16.54 -21.53
N LEU A 33 -6.51 17.38 -22.07
CA LEU A 33 -5.07 17.08 -22.19
C LEU A 33 -4.44 16.83 -20.81
N THR A 34 -4.79 17.67 -19.83
CA THR A 34 -4.27 17.58 -18.47
C THR A 34 -4.81 16.36 -17.74
N SER A 35 -6.10 16.06 -17.90
CA SER A 35 -6.73 14.87 -17.29
C SER A 35 -6.10 13.57 -17.83
N TYR A 36 -5.81 13.51 -19.13
CA TYR A 36 -5.12 12.36 -19.71
C TYR A 36 -3.71 12.18 -19.12
N ARG A 37 -2.95 13.27 -18.96
CA ARG A 37 -1.63 13.20 -18.31
C ARG A 37 -1.73 12.78 -16.84
N GLN A 38 -2.68 13.35 -16.10
CA GLN A 38 -2.91 13.03 -14.69
C GLN A 38 -3.29 11.57 -14.47
N SER A 39 -4.14 11.01 -15.35
CA SER A 39 -4.54 9.61 -15.27
C SER A 39 -3.33 8.66 -15.38
N ARG A 40 -2.45 8.91 -16.35
CA ARG A 40 -1.25 8.10 -16.57
C ARG A 40 -0.22 8.23 -15.44
N THR A 41 -0.04 9.42 -14.89
CA THR A 41 0.82 9.60 -13.70
C THR A 41 0.22 8.94 -12.46
N ALA A 42 -1.10 8.96 -12.29
CA ALA A 42 -1.76 8.32 -11.17
C ALA A 42 -1.65 6.79 -11.24
N GLU A 43 -1.73 6.20 -12.44
CA GLU A 43 -1.49 4.77 -12.63
C GLU A 43 -0.06 4.37 -12.26
N LEU A 44 0.94 5.13 -12.72
CA LEU A 44 2.34 4.88 -12.38
C LEU A 44 2.60 5.02 -10.87
N LEU A 45 2.01 6.02 -10.22
CA LEU A 45 2.15 6.23 -8.78
C LEU A 45 1.52 5.09 -7.98
N ARG A 46 0.35 4.59 -8.40
CA ARG A 46 -0.30 3.43 -7.78
C ARG A 46 0.51 2.16 -7.95
N ALA A 47 1.12 1.95 -9.13
CA ALA A 47 1.99 0.81 -9.37
C ALA A 47 3.24 0.86 -8.49
N HIS A 48 3.85 2.04 -8.32
CA HIS A 48 4.98 2.23 -7.42
C HIS A 48 4.59 1.93 -5.97
N ASP A 49 3.49 2.50 -5.48
CA ASP A 49 3.00 2.31 -4.12
C ASP A 49 2.65 0.84 -3.83
N GLN A 50 2.13 0.11 -4.82
CA GLN A 50 1.90 -1.32 -4.68
C GLN A 50 3.22 -2.10 -4.57
N ILE A 51 4.21 -1.80 -5.41
CA ILE A 51 5.52 -2.46 -5.36
C ILE A 51 6.21 -2.19 -4.02
N GLU A 52 6.14 -0.95 -3.52
CA GLU A 52 6.72 -0.56 -2.23
C GLU A 52 6.09 -1.34 -1.07
N ARG A 53 4.74 -1.46 -1.06
CA ARG A 53 4.03 -2.28 -0.07
C ARG A 53 4.39 -3.76 -0.15
N ASP A 54 4.56 -4.29 -1.35
CA ASP A 54 4.95 -5.70 -1.54
C ASP A 54 6.38 -5.96 -1.03
N VAL A 55 7.31 -5.03 -1.28
CA VAL A 55 8.68 -5.09 -0.76
C VAL A 55 8.68 -5.09 0.77
N ASP A 56 7.97 -4.15 1.39
CA ASP A 56 7.89 -4.07 2.85
C ASP A 56 7.34 -5.36 3.48
N SER A 57 6.33 -5.98 2.84
CA SER A 57 5.79 -7.27 3.27
C SER A 57 6.86 -8.37 3.20
N PHE A 58 7.58 -8.49 2.09
CA PHE A 58 8.63 -9.50 1.93
C PHE A 58 9.81 -9.28 2.87
N GLU A 59 10.17 -8.03 3.16
CA GLU A 59 11.21 -7.72 4.15
C GLU A 59 10.80 -8.17 5.56
N SER A 60 9.54 -7.95 5.93
CA SER A 60 8.99 -8.40 7.20
C SER A 60 9.01 -9.93 7.32
N GLU A 61 8.57 -10.63 6.27
CA GLU A 61 8.61 -12.11 6.22
C GLU A 61 10.04 -12.63 6.31
N ARG A 62 10.98 -12.02 5.59
CA ARG A 62 12.40 -12.36 5.64
C ARG A 62 12.95 -12.23 7.05
N ASP A 63 12.62 -11.15 7.75
CA ASP A 63 13.12 -10.89 9.10
C ASP A 63 12.51 -11.85 10.12
N GLU A 64 11.24 -12.24 9.97
CA GLU A 64 10.62 -13.30 10.77
C GLU A 64 11.31 -14.64 10.57
N LEU A 65 11.51 -15.05 9.30
CA LEU A 65 12.21 -16.29 8.98
C LEU A 65 13.64 -16.30 9.53
N ARG A 66 14.35 -15.17 9.45
CA ARG A 66 15.70 -15.03 10.00
C ARG A 66 15.71 -15.21 11.51
N ARG A 67 14.76 -14.60 12.24
CA ARG A 67 14.62 -14.82 13.70
C ARG A 67 14.35 -16.28 14.02
N LYS A 68 13.49 -16.95 13.23
CA LYS A 68 13.15 -18.36 13.42
C LYS A 68 14.36 -19.27 13.20
N ILE A 69 15.17 -19.02 12.16
CA ILE A 69 16.42 -19.75 11.90
C ILE A 69 17.36 -19.60 13.10
N GLN A 70 17.63 -18.37 13.55
CA GLN A 70 18.53 -18.12 14.69
C GLN A 70 18.06 -18.82 15.97
N TYR A 71 16.75 -18.80 16.24
CA TYR A 71 16.17 -19.51 17.37
C TYR A 71 16.40 -21.03 17.28
N LEU A 72 16.15 -21.62 16.11
CA LEU A 72 16.33 -23.06 15.89
C LEU A 72 17.80 -23.48 15.96
N GLU A 73 18.71 -22.70 15.39
CA GLU A 73 20.16 -22.91 15.50
C GLU A 73 20.62 -22.86 16.95
N GLY A 74 20.16 -21.85 17.70
CA GLY A 74 20.43 -21.74 19.14
C GLY A 74 19.93 -22.96 19.91
N ARG A 75 18.71 -23.42 19.62
CA ARG A 75 18.13 -24.62 20.24
C ARG A 75 18.93 -25.88 19.92
N SER A 76 19.34 -26.07 18.67
CA SER A 76 20.17 -27.20 18.27
C SER A 76 21.49 -27.22 19.03
N ARG A 77 22.14 -26.06 19.17
CA ARG A 77 23.40 -25.93 19.91
C ARG A 77 23.22 -26.26 21.39
N ILE A 78 22.16 -25.75 22.02
CA ILE A 78 21.87 -26.04 23.43
C ILE A 78 21.61 -27.53 23.63
N SER A 79 20.82 -28.15 22.75
CA SER A 79 20.53 -29.60 22.80
C SER A 79 21.81 -30.42 22.71
N GLN A 80 22.71 -30.08 21.79
CA GLN A 80 23.96 -30.80 21.63
C GLN A 80 24.87 -30.66 22.86
N VAL A 81 25.03 -29.45 23.40
CA VAL A 81 25.84 -29.23 24.61
C VAL A 81 25.24 -29.95 25.82
N ALA A 82 23.92 -29.97 25.94
CA ALA A 82 23.21 -30.70 26.99
C ALA A 82 23.46 -32.22 26.91
N GLU A 83 23.43 -32.78 25.70
CA GLU A 83 23.73 -34.20 25.46
C GLU A 83 25.19 -34.53 25.78
N GLU A 84 26.13 -33.74 25.27
CA GLU A 84 27.58 -33.97 25.47
C GLU A 84 28.04 -33.73 26.90
N SER A 85 27.54 -32.68 27.56
CA SER A 85 28.06 -32.25 28.88
C SER A 85 27.28 -32.83 30.06
N LEU A 86 25.99 -33.12 29.88
CA LEU A 86 25.10 -33.56 30.95
C LEU A 86 24.53 -34.95 30.69
N GLY A 87 24.86 -35.58 29.55
CA GLY A 87 24.29 -36.87 29.16
C GLY A 87 22.78 -36.81 28.92
N MET A 88 22.23 -35.62 28.68
CA MET A 88 20.78 -35.44 28.52
C MET A 88 20.35 -35.84 27.12
N HIS A 89 19.46 -36.83 27.01
CA HIS A 89 18.85 -37.25 25.74
C HIS A 89 17.35 -36.95 25.72
N LYS A 90 16.76 -37.05 24.53
CA LYS A 90 15.30 -36.98 24.39
C LYS A 90 14.71 -38.32 24.87
N PRO A 91 13.78 -38.31 25.83
CA PRO A 91 13.25 -39.54 26.40
C PRO A 91 12.49 -40.36 25.36
N GLU A 92 12.70 -41.67 25.38
CA GLU A 92 11.98 -42.61 24.52
C GLU A 92 10.57 -42.89 25.05
N ALA A 93 9.69 -43.46 24.21
CA ALA A 93 8.32 -43.76 24.59
C ALA A 93 8.19 -44.75 25.78
N SER A 94 9.26 -45.49 26.08
CA SER A 94 9.38 -46.40 27.23
C SER A 94 9.87 -45.75 28.51
N GLU A 95 10.35 -44.49 28.47
CA GLU A 95 10.94 -43.81 29.61
C GLU A 95 9.93 -42.90 30.30
N MET A 96 9.87 -42.98 31.63
CA MET A 96 9.00 -42.13 32.45
C MET A 96 9.78 -40.91 32.96
N VAL A 97 9.36 -39.72 32.55
CA VAL A 97 9.94 -38.45 33.01
C VAL A 97 9.14 -37.91 34.19
N ILE A 98 9.81 -37.68 35.32
CA ILE A 98 9.21 -37.06 36.51
C ILE A 98 9.68 -35.61 36.57
N LEU A 99 8.75 -34.66 36.45
CA LEU A 99 9.03 -33.23 36.55
C LEU A 99 8.63 -32.73 37.95
N SER A 100 9.59 -32.22 38.72
CA SER A 100 9.30 -31.53 39.99
C SER A 100 8.80 -30.11 39.72
N LEU A 101 7.57 -29.81 40.15
CA LEU A 101 6.92 -28.50 39.96
C LEU A 101 7.45 -27.38 40.87
N GLU A 102 8.41 -27.68 41.75
CA GLU A 102 8.90 -26.76 42.80
C GLU A 102 9.65 -25.52 42.23
N SER A 103 10.02 -25.52 40.95
CA SER A 103 10.89 -24.48 40.37
C SER A 103 10.23 -23.57 39.32
N LEU A 104 8.91 -23.46 39.27
CA LEU A 104 8.26 -22.39 38.51
C LEU A 104 8.15 -21.13 39.38
N PRO A 105 8.75 -19.98 38.98
CA PRO A 105 8.47 -18.69 39.62
C PRO A 105 7.05 -18.18 39.30
#